data_AF-A0A6H1LCF6-F1
#
_entry.id   AF-A0A6H1LCF6-F1
#
_cell.length_a   1.000
_cell.length_b   1.000
_cell.length_c   1.000
_cell.angle_alpha   90.00
_cell.angle_beta   90.00
_cell.angle_gamma   90.00
#
_symmetry.space_group_name_H-M   'P 1'
#
loop_
_entity.id
_entity.type
_entity.pdbx_description
1 polymer ?
#
loop_
_entity_poly.entity_id
_entity_poly.type
_entity_poly.pdbx_seq_one_letter_code
_entity_poly.pdbx_strand_id
1 'polypeptide(L)'
;MIKKLALLALTTGMLAASLAGTASAQTAPRQPAKALSCGVINIGLPGNVYYGGEYAGQVEQQYNTCNGQASAHWQWAGGFQNSHPGAWVDVNIVSYYSAVYGYGGGYTYTKDVPTGTVDIHSANPDAWHARAIVNGCGSWALGTEHWYGGQDWDGPHSGGC
;
A
#
# COMPACT_ATOMS: atom_id res chain seq x y z
N MET A 1 -82.58 15.08 27.60
CA MET A 1 -82.36 15.26 29.05
C MET A 1 -80.93 15.71 29.29
N ILE A 2 -80.77 16.80 30.05
CA ILE A 2 -79.68 17.17 30.97
C ILE A 2 -78.23 17.35 30.46
N LYS A 3 -77.76 18.58 30.74
CA LYS A 3 -76.44 19.21 30.74
C LYS A 3 -75.33 18.43 31.47
N LYS A 4 -74.06 18.71 31.11
CA LYS A 4 -72.91 19.14 31.97
C LYS A 4 -71.65 19.21 31.10
N LEU A 5 -71.11 20.39 30.74
CA LEU A 5 -70.21 21.31 31.46
C LEU A 5 -68.92 20.70 32.04
N ALA A 6 -67.82 20.98 31.32
CA ALA A 6 -66.43 21.32 31.70
C ALA A 6 -65.73 20.63 32.89
N LEU A 7 -64.45 20.24 32.69
CA LEU A 7 -63.34 20.89 33.41
C LEU A 7 -61.97 20.61 32.75
N LEU A 8 -61.16 21.67 32.70
CA LEU A 8 -59.75 21.78 32.30
C LEU A 8 -58.82 21.00 33.24
N ALA A 9 -57.72 20.47 32.71
CA ALA A 9 -56.44 20.43 33.41
C ALA A 9 -55.28 20.42 32.41
N LEU A 10 -54.60 21.58 32.27
CA LEU A 10 -53.27 21.67 31.68
C LEU A 10 -52.26 21.12 32.69
N THR A 11 -51.41 20.19 32.26
CA THR A 11 -50.15 19.90 32.96
C THR A 11 -49.02 19.82 31.93
N THR A 12 -48.20 20.86 31.91
CA THR A 12 -46.91 20.94 31.24
C THR A 12 -45.90 20.06 31.96
N GLY A 13 -45.53 18.93 31.36
CA GLY A 13 -44.38 18.12 31.78
C GLY A 13 -43.16 18.46 30.92
N MET A 14 -42.19 19.18 31.49
CA MET A 14 -40.87 19.36 30.88
C MET A 14 -40.13 18.02 30.91
N LEU A 15 -39.81 17.46 29.75
CA LEU A 15 -38.87 16.36 29.63
C LEU A 15 -37.45 16.94 29.46
N ALA A 16 -36.61 16.76 30.48
CA ALA A 16 -35.19 17.02 30.40
C ALA A 16 -34.50 15.89 29.62
N ALA A 17 -33.96 16.20 28.44
CA ALA A 17 -33.10 15.29 27.69
C ALA A 17 -31.68 15.33 28.27
N SER A 18 -31.30 14.30 29.02
CA SER A 18 -29.92 14.08 29.43
C SER A 18 -29.11 13.55 28.24
N LEU A 19 -28.28 14.41 27.65
CA LEU A 19 -27.23 14.04 26.70
C LEU A 19 -26.12 13.29 27.46
N ALA A 20 -26.13 11.95 27.35
CA ALA A 20 -24.98 11.14 27.72
C ALA A 20 -23.89 11.33 26.64
N GLY A 21 -22.93 12.21 26.92
CA GLY A 21 -21.73 12.34 26.11
C GLY A 21 -20.85 11.10 26.25
N THR A 22 -20.85 10.23 25.24
CA THR A 22 -19.83 9.20 25.09
C THR A 22 -18.52 9.87 24.67
N ALA A 23 -17.62 10.08 25.61
CA ALA A 23 -16.24 10.43 25.30
C ALA A 23 -15.60 9.23 24.59
N SER A 24 -15.42 9.34 23.28
CA SER A 24 -14.60 8.42 22.51
C SER A 24 -13.17 8.55 23.03
N ALA A 25 -12.70 7.56 23.80
CA ALA A 25 -11.30 7.43 24.10
C ALA A 25 -10.55 7.19 22.78
N GLN A 26 -10.00 8.25 22.20
CA GLN A 26 -9.04 8.14 21.12
C GLN A 26 -7.79 7.49 21.71
N THR A 27 -7.65 6.18 21.53
CA THR A 27 -6.36 5.52 21.68
C THR A 27 -5.41 6.19 20.69
N ALA A 28 -4.44 6.94 21.20
CA ALA A 28 -3.32 7.43 20.40
C ALA A 28 -2.73 6.24 19.61
N PRO A 29 -2.35 6.41 18.33
CA PRO A 29 -1.73 5.35 17.57
C PRO A 29 -0.51 4.85 18.36
N ARG A 30 -0.56 3.58 18.76
CA ARG A 30 0.55 2.92 19.41
C ARG A 30 1.66 2.87 18.37
N GLN A 31 2.66 3.73 18.51
CA GLN A 31 3.91 3.64 17.75
C GLN A 31 4.38 2.17 17.83
N PRO A 32 4.63 1.49 16.70
CA PRO A 32 5.11 0.12 16.74
C PRO A 32 6.38 0.09 17.58
N ALA A 33 6.42 -0.84 18.54
CA ALA A 33 7.61 -1.05 19.35
C ALA A 33 8.80 -1.23 18.40
N LYS A 34 9.87 -0.45 18.61
CA LYS A 34 11.10 -0.52 17.82
C LYS A 34 11.57 -1.98 17.81
N ALA A 35 11.45 -2.65 16.66
CA ALA A 35 11.82 -4.04 16.54
C ALA A 35 13.30 -4.18 16.94
N LEU A 36 13.58 -5.04 17.94
CA LEU A 36 14.94 -5.37 18.39
C LEU A 36 15.74 -6.17 17.33
N SER A 37 15.12 -6.47 16.19
CA SER A 37 15.76 -7.06 15.01
C SER A 37 15.56 -6.11 13.83
N CYS A 38 16.65 -5.61 13.27
CA CYS A 38 16.64 -4.97 11.97
C CYS A 38 16.82 -6.05 10.88
N GLY A 39 16.31 -5.77 9.67
CA GLY A 39 16.33 -6.68 8.54
C GLY A 39 15.49 -6.16 7.38
N VAL A 40 15.40 -6.98 6.33
CA VAL A 40 14.59 -6.69 5.13
C VAL A 40 13.15 -7.13 5.38
N ILE A 41 12.21 -6.21 5.14
CA ILE A 41 10.77 -6.46 5.21
C ILE A 41 10.12 -6.02 3.90
N ASN A 42 9.05 -6.69 3.49
CA ASN A 42 8.16 -6.17 2.45
C ASN A 42 7.26 -5.08 3.05
N ILE A 43 7.09 -3.97 2.32
CA ILE A 43 6.24 -2.86 2.74
C ILE A 43 5.15 -2.63 1.69
N GLY A 44 3.95 -2.30 2.17
CA GLY A 44 2.81 -2.02 1.33
C GLY A 44 2.26 -3.25 0.62
N LEU A 45 1.37 -3.01 -0.35
CA LEU A 45 0.80 -4.04 -1.20
C LEU A 45 1.58 -4.15 -2.52
N PRO A 46 1.65 -5.36 -3.11
CA PRO A 46 2.36 -5.58 -4.36
C PRO A 46 1.61 -5.02 -5.57
N GLY A 47 2.36 -4.64 -6.61
CA GLY A 47 1.83 -4.32 -7.94
C GLY A 47 1.84 -5.56 -8.83
N ASN A 48 0.70 -5.90 -9.44
CA ASN A 48 0.57 -7.09 -10.28
C ASN A 48 0.77 -6.75 -11.76
N VAL A 49 1.49 -7.59 -12.51
CA VAL A 49 1.58 -7.47 -13.97
C VAL A 49 0.78 -8.59 -14.64
N TYR A 50 0.02 -8.22 -15.66
CA TYR A 50 -0.64 -9.15 -16.57
C TYR A 50 -0.03 -9.01 -17.97
N TYR A 51 0.18 -10.12 -18.68
CA TYR A 51 0.71 -10.16 -20.05
C TYR A 51 -0.20 -11.02 -20.92
N GLY A 52 -0.84 -10.42 -21.93
CA GLY A 52 -1.90 -11.07 -22.71
C GLY A 52 -3.11 -11.46 -21.85
N GLY A 53 -3.35 -10.76 -20.73
CA GLY A 53 -4.36 -11.11 -19.74
C GLY A 53 -4.00 -12.28 -18.81
N GLU A 54 -2.83 -12.91 -18.97
CA GLU A 54 -2.30 -13.91 -18.04
C GLU A 54 -1.53 -13.22 -16.90
N TYR A 55 -1.69 -13.69 -15.67
CA TYR A 55 -0.94 -13.16 -14.53
C TYR A 55 0.55 -13.52 -14.64
N ALA A 56 1.40 -12.52 -14.86
CA ALA A 56 2.83 -12.71 -15.06
C ALA A 56 3.62 -12.76 -13.74
N GLY A 57 3.14 -12.06 -12.72
CA GLY A 57 3.80 -11.98 -11.41
C GLY A 57 3.53 -10.66 -10.71
N GLN A 58 4.29 -10.39 -9.66
CA GLN A 58 4.12 -9.20 -8.83
C GLN A 58 5.45 -8.54 -8.46
N VAL A 59 5.41 -7.23 -8.28
CA VAL A 59 6.50 -6.42 -7.74
C VAL A 59 6.18 -5.98 -6.32
N GLU A 60 7.13 -6.16 -5.43
CA GLU A 60 7.07 -5.81 -4.01
C GLU A 60 8.15 -4.78 -3.67
N GLN A 61 7.83 -3.85 -2.78
CA GLN A 61 8.83 -2.98 -2.17
C GLN A 61 9.44 -3.65 -0.95
N GLN A 62 10.77 -3.64 -0.88
CA GLN A 62 11.55 -4.15 0.23
C GLN A 62 12.22 -2.99 0.95
N TYR A 63 12.22 -3.03 2.28
CA TYR A 63 12.89 -2.05 3.13
C TYR A 63 13.82 -2.73 4.11
N ASN A 64 15.08 -2.34 4.09
CA ASN A 64 16.07 -2.72 5.07
C ASN A 64 16.05 -1.74 6.25
N THR A 65 15.40 -2.17 7.32
CA THR A 65 15.27 -1.42 8.59
C THR A 65 16.61 -1.23 9.32
N CYS A 66 17.70 -1.90 8.92
CA CYS A 66 19.02 -1.71 9.53
C CYS A 66 19.72 -0.44 9.07
N ASN A 67 19.52 -0.05 7.82
CA ASN A 67 20.32 0.99 7.17
C ASN A 67 19.49 1.99 6.35
N GLY A 68 18.16 1.91 6.40
CA GLY A 68 17.31 2.87 5.71
C GLY A 68 17.30 2.70 4.20
N GLN A 69 17.50 1.48 3.69
CA GLN A 69 17.54 1.24 2.26
C GLN A 69 16.25 0.62 1.72
N ALA A 70 15.79 1.09 0.57
CA ALA A 70 14.69 0.51 -0.17
C ALA A 70 15.19 -0.23 -1.43
N SER A 71 14.52 -1.31 -1.80
CA SER A 71 14.69 -2.02 -3.06
C SER A 71 13.33 -2.47 -3.59
N ALA A 72 13.29 -2.91 -4.83
CA ALA A 72 12.15 -3.61 -5.40
C ALA A 72 12.52 -5.08 -5.63
N HIS A 73 11.52 -5.95 -5.50
CA HIS A 73 11.65 -7.37 -5.71
C HIS A 73 10.52 -7.83 -6.60
N TRP A 74 10.86 -8.41 -7.74
CA TRP A 74 9.91 -9.06 -8.61
C TRP A 74 9.87 -10.56 -8.38
N GLN A 75 8.67 -11.11 -8.40
CA GLN A 75 8.44 -12.53 -8.33
C GLN A 75 7.56 -13.00 -9.49
N TRP A 76 8.10 -13.87 -10.34
CA TRP A 76 7.37 -14.46 -11.46
C TRP A 76 6.27 -15.42 -10.99
N ALA A 77 5.14 -15.46 -11.68
CA ALA A 77 4.15 -16.51 -11.50
C ALA A 77 4.66 -17.82 -12.13
N GLY A 78 4.59 -18.94 -11.41
CA GLY A 78 5.13 -20.22 -11.90
C GLY A 78 4.43 -20.71 -13.18
N GLY A 79 3.12 -20.47 -13.31
CA GLY A 79 2.39 -20.74 -14.54
C GLY A 79 2.94 -19.95 -15.73
N PHE A 80 3.18 -18.65 -15.53
CA PHE A 80 3.73 -17.77 -16.55
C PHE A 80 5.15 -18.16 -16.98
N GLN A 81 6.01 -18.57 -16.04
CA GLN A 81 7.36 -19.03 -16.37
C GLN A 81 7.34 -20.24 -17.31
N ASN A 82 6.35 -21.12 -17.16
CA ASN A 82 6.21 -22.31 -18.00
C ASN A 82 5.63 -21.99 -19.38
N SER A 83 4.67 -21.06 -19.46
CA SER A 83 4.01 -20.66 -20.73
C SER A 83 4.84 -19.67 -21.54
N HIS A 84 5.71 -18.88 -20.90
CA HIS A 84 6.52 -17.83 -21.51
C HIS A 84 8.01 -17.95 -21.15
N PRO A 85 8.68 -19.06 -21.57
CA PRO A 85 10.11 -19.20 -21.35
C PRO A 85 10.88 -18.08 -22.07
N GLY A 86 11.77 -17.41 -21.34
CA GLY A 86 12.58 -16.32 -21.87
C GLY A 86 11.92 -14.94 -21.87
N ALA A 87 10.72 -14.77 -21.31
CA ALA A 87 10.18 -13.44 -21.03
C ALA A 87 11.09 -12.69 -20.04
N TRP A 88 11.20 -11.37 -20.23
CA TRP A 88 12.03 -10.47 -19.45
C TRP A 88 11.16 -9.52 -18.63
N VAL A 89 11.62 -9.18 -17.42
CA VAL A 89 11.05 -8.11 -16.61
C VAL A 89 12.09 -7.03 -16.36
N ASP A 90 11.68 -5.78 -16.45
CA ASP A 90 12.41 -4.65 -15.87
C ASP A 90 11.75 -4.25 -14.56
N VAL A 91 12.56 -4.07 -13.51
CA VAL A 91 12.11 -3.82 -12.13
C VAL A 91 12.83 -2.59 -11.60
N ASN A 92 12.10 -1.71 -10.92
CA ASN A 92 12.69 -0.52 -10.31
C ASN A 92 12.13 -0.22 -8.93
N ILE A 93 12.96 0.36 -8.07
CA ILE A 93 12.52 1.18 -6.93
C ILE A 93 12.70 2.64 -7.33
N VAL A 94 11.63 3.43 -7.31
CA VAL A 94 11.60 4.82 -7.82
C VAL A 94 10.90 5.75 -6.84
N SER A 95 11.25 7.03 -6.92
CA SER A 95 10.52 8.12 -6.27
C SER A 95 10.18 9.17 -7.32
N TYR A 96 8.99 9.78 -7.24
CA TYR A 96 8.67 10.97 -8.04
C TYR A 96 9.45 12.22 -7.57
N TYR A 97 10.14 12.12 -6.43
CA TYR A 97 10.85 13.20 -5.75
C TYR A 97 12.38 13.02 -5.79
N SER A 98 12.88 12.08 -6.58
CA SER A 98 14.31 11.87 -6.81
C SER A 98 14.61 11.36 -8.21
N ALA A 99 15.81 11.65 -8.71
CA ALA A 99 16.36 11.01 -9.90
C ALA A 99 17.13 9.72 -9.57
N VAL A 100 17.35 9.42 -8.28
CA VAL A 100 17.98 8.18 -7.83
C VAL A 100 16.95 7.05 -7.91
N TYR A 101 17.34 5.93 -8.49
CA TYR A 101 16.52 4.73 -8.56
C TYR A 101 17.40 3.49 -8.49
N GLY A 102 16.84 2.40 -7.98
CA GLY A 102 17.45 1.07 -8.06
C GLY A 102 16.84 0.34 -9.24
N TYR A 103 17.69 -0.27 -10.06
CA TYR A 103 17.27 -1.05 -11.23
C TYR A 103 17.62 -2.52 -11.04
N GLY A 104 16.82 -3.37 -11.65
CA GLY A 104 17.05 -4.80 -11.81
C GLY A 104 16.27 -5.31 -13.01
N GLY A 105 16.64 -6.49 -13.48
CA GLY A 105 15.91 -7.15 -14.54
C GLY A 105 16.34 -8.60 -14.66
N GLY A 106 15.44 -9.43 -15.17
CA GLY A 106 15.67 -10.86 -15.20
C GLY A 106 14.72 -11.59 -16.12
N TYR A 107 15.16 -12.78 -16.53
CA TYR A 107 14.34 -13.68 -17.34
C TYR A 107 13.47 -14.58 -16.45
N THR A 108 12.44 -15.17 -17.03
CA THR A 108 11.61 -16.20 -16.39
C THR A 108 12.37 -17.47 -15.97
N TYR A 109 13.67 -17.60 -16.22
CA TYR A 109 14.49 -18.71 -15.75
C TYR A 109 14.85 -18.63 -14.26
N THR A 110 14.68 -17.46 -13.64
CA THR A 110 14.78 -17.30 -12.18
C THR A 110 13.40 -17.00 -11.62
N LYS A 111 13.09 -17.47 -10.40
CA LYS A 111 11.81 -17.17 -9.76
C LYS A 111 11.68 -15.71 -9.34
N ASP A 112 12.80 -15.19 -8.85
CA ASP A 112 12.90 -13.93 -8.13
C ASP A 112 13.93 -13.03 -8.82
N VAL A 113 13.63 -11.73 -8.91
CA VAL A 113 14.46 -10.71 -9.57
C VAL A 113 14.54 -9.47 -8.68
N PRO A 114 15.63 -9.30 -7.90
CA PRO A 114 15.81 -8.12 -7.06
C PRO A 114 16.39 -6.95 -7.86
N THR A 115 16.16 -5.73 -7.37
CA THR A 115 16.91 -4.54 -7.80
C THR A 115 18.13 -4.30 -6.90
N GLY A 116 18.99 -3.37 -7.31
CA GLY A 116 19.86 -2.67 -6.35
C GLY A 116 19.05 -1.90 -5.29
N THR A 117 19.73 -1.51 -4.20
CA THR A 117 19.16 -0.74 -3.09
C THR A 117 19.42 0.76 -3.25
N VAL A 118 18.51 1.59 -2.75
CA VAL A 118 18.64 3.05 -2.65
C VAL A 118 18.42 3.52 -1.21
N ASP A 119 19.09 4.59 -0.81
CA ASP A 119 18.81 5.25 0.47
C ASP A 119 17.46 5.99 0.38
N ILE A 120 16.54 5.73 1.31
CA ILE A 120 15.21 6.36 1.32
C ILE A 120 15.28 7.89 1.41
N HIS A 121 16.33 8.43 2.03
CA HIS A 121 16.53 9.88 2.21
C HIS A 121 17.10 10.56 0.97
N SER A 122 17.34 9.81 -0.11
CA SER A 122 17.75 10.39 -1.41
C SER A 122 16.58 11.01 -2.19
N ALA A 123 15.36 10.93 -1.66
CA ALA A 123 14.18 11.63 -2.14
C ALA A 123 13.68 12.60 -1.06
N ASN A 124 13.03 13.70 -1.46
CA ASN A 124 12.35 14.58 -0.50
C ASN A 124 11.02 15.04 -1.07
N PRO A 125 9.88 14.55 -0.55
CA PRO A 125 9.73 13.58 0.56
C PRO A 125 10.28 12.17 0.28
N ASP A 126 10.59 11.41 1.34
CA ASP A 126 11.02 9.99 1.32
C ASP A 126 9.87 9.05 0.90
N ALA A 127 9.29 9.28 -0.27
CA ALA A 127 8.20 8.49 -0.83
C ALA A 127 8.69 7.69 -2.03
N TRP A 128 8.45 6.38 -2.01
CA TRP A 128 9.00 5.44 -2.97
C TRP A 128 7.95 4.40 -3.40
N HIS A 129 8.09 3.90 -4.63
CA HIS A 129 7.34 2.77 -5.17
C HIS A 129 8.27 1.74 -5.79
N ALA A 130 7.94 0.47 -5.60
CA ALA A 130 8.40 -0.57 -6.49
C ALA A 130 7.55 -0.60 -7.77
N ARG A 131 8.18 -0.77 -8.94
CA ARG A 131 7.49 -0.91 -10.21
C ARG A 131 8.09 -1.99 -11.10
N ALA A 132 7.27 -2.61 -11.93
CA ALA A 132 7.72 -3.61 -12.90
C ALA A 132 6.95 -3.55 -14.23
N ILE A 133 7.60 -4.04 -15.28
CA ILE A 133 7.07 -4.15 -16.63
C ILE A 133 7.63 -5.42 -17.28
N VAL A 134 6.78 -6.22 -17.92
CA VAL A 134 7.18 -7.46 -18.59
C VAL A 134 7.22 -7.24 -20.09
N ASN A 135 8.33 -7.63 -20.74
CA ASN A 135 8.56 -7.53 -22.18
C ASN A 135 8.25 -6.13 -22.78
N GLY A 136 8.44 -5.06 -22.00
CA GLY A 136 8.12 -3.71 -22.43
C GLY A 136 6.62 -3.40 -22.60
N CYS A 137 5.71 -4.14 -21.95
CA CYS A 137 4.27 -3.81 -21.94
C CYS A 137 4.03 -2.34 -21.55
N GLY A 138 3.28 -1.57 -22.34
CA GLY A 138 3.20 -0.11 -22.18
C GLY A 138 2.71 0.46 -20.83
N SER A 139 2.22 -0.35 -19.88
CA SER A 139 1.85 0.10 -18.53
C SER A 139 2.67 -0.59 -17.44
N TRP A 140 3.30 0.23 -16.59
CA TRP A 140 4.04 -0.22 -15.42
C TRP A 140 3.05 -0.65 -14.32
N ALA A 141 3.29 -1.82 -13.72
CA ALA A 141 2.68 -2.14 -12.44
C ALA A 141 3.41 -1.37 -11.33
N LEU A 142 2.67 -0.87 -10.35
CA LEU A 142 3.20 -0.15 -9.19
C LEU A 142 2.77 -0.88 -7.91
N GLY A 143 3.70 -1.10 -6.99
CA GLY A 143 3.36 -1.34 -5.60
C GLY A 143 2.84 -0.06 -4.93
N THR A 144 2.39 -0.18 -3.69
CA THR A 144 2.03 0.95 -2.82
C THR A 144 3.12 2.03 -2.80
N GLU A 145 2.72 3.31 -2.87
CA GLU A 145 3.62 4.41 -2.53
C GLU A 145 3.80 4.45 -1.03
N HIS A 146 4.97 4.07 -0.53
CA HIS A 146 5.26 4.20 0.89
C HIS A 146 6.04 5.47 1.17
N TRP A 147 5.47 6.35 1.98
CA TRP A 147 6.21 7.45 2.59
C TRP A 147 6.76 7.02 3.94
N TYR A 148 8.09 7.02 4.05
CA TYR A 148 8.81 6.56 5.24
C TYR A 148 8.66 7.50 6.46
N GLY A 149 7.90 8.59 6.34
CA GLY A 149 7.38 9.34 7.48
C GLY A 149 6.17 8.69 8.17
N GLY A 150 5.65 7.57 7.65
CA GLY A 150 4.75 6.65 8.37
C GLY A 150 3.36 6.42 7.78
N GLN A 151 3.13 6.76 6.50
CA GLN A 151 1.84 6.53 5.83
C GLN A 151 2.06 6.12 4.38
N ASP A 152 1.09 5.37 3.83
CA ASP A 152 1.03 5.07 2.41
C ASP A 152 0.32 6.22 1.70
N TRP A 153 0.85 6.68 0.57
CA TRP A 153 0.31 7.82 -0.19
C TRP A 153 -0.55 7.40 -1.37
N ASP A 154 -0.29 6.22 -1.92
CA ASP A 154 -1.04 5.64 -3.03
C ASP A 154 -1.08 4.12 -2.93
N GLY A 155 -2.17 3.53 -3.43
CA GLY A 155 -2.36 2.09 -3.47
C GLY A 155 -1.54 1.41 -4.58
N PRO A 156 -1.53 0.07 -4.63
CA PRO A 156 -0.92 -0.65 -5.74
C PRO A 156 -1.74 -0.48 -7.02
N HIS A 157 -1.05 -0.40 -8.16
CA HIS A 157 -1.65 -0.37 -9.49
C HIS A 157 -1.21 -1.58 -10.28
N SER A 158 -2.17 -2.29 -10.87
CA SER A 158 -1.83 -3.37 -11.80
C SER A 158 -1.39 -2.78 -13.14
N GLY A 159 -0.33 -3.33 -13.71
CA GLY A 159 0.15 -3.01 -15.05
C GLY A 159 -0.03 -4.19 -15.98
N GLY A 160 0.27 -3.97 -17.25
CA GLY A 160 0.23 -5.03 -18.23
C GLY A 160 -0.05 -4.62 -19.67
N CYS A 161 -0.15 -5.68 -20.46
CA CYS A 161 -0.72 -5.79 -21.77
C CYS A 161 -1.29 -7.23 -21.89
#